data_AF-A0A4P5UNU9-F1
#
_entry.id   AF-A0A4P5UNU9-F1
#
_cell.length_a   1.000
_cell.length_b   1.000
_cell.length_c   1.000
_cell.angle_alpha   90.00
_cell.angle_beta   90.00
_cell.angle_gamma   90.00
#
_symmetry.space_group_name_H-M   'P 1'
#
loop_
_entity.id
_entity.type
_entity.pdbx_description
1 polymer ?
#
loop_
_entity_poly.entity_id
_entity_poly.type
_entity_poly.pdbx_seq_one_letter_code
_entity_poly.pdbx_strand_id
1 'polypeptide(L)'
;MNAGLFGIYGYFNRNYDRKIVGSESKVFAGAIHRLGILEKRLRWFNDDPDWTLGTHYYESIIGDRDPLNQLTGIAPIYIRKRFFFKESIPYVAVTPAIGFSLFPDPYVNISVSGDLGSIGGLNLRTYLGVAIPFGAKNMIPYAGLGTSFLDFLNRVPETEKEWKYHEHSGWQIGMASVMGALSSADKPFFDPNTNTPFKGIIARIAPVTLFLPIANNKLTIGTSMFNLLLFGQREGGIGVLPIRLGYWQNIISQDASIEPFLEYNYYPTNMVHMGVKAAFRVSNQINAFLQAGYSSGSQLTNLGSDFRNLGDFDIYYIGIGIGLYDRLFYRDELRYD
;
A
#
# COMPACT_ATOMS: atom_id res chain seq x y z
N MET A 1 -12.05 11.03 13.13
CA MET A 1 -10.61 10.94 12.85
C MET A 1 -10.28 11.98 11.77
N ASN A 2 -9.04 12.42 11.60
CA ASN A 2 -8.65 13.31 10.49
C ASN A 2 -7.76 12.53 9.53
N ALA A 3 -8.33 11.89 8.54
CA ALA A 3 -7.59 10.87 7.83
C ALA A 3 -6.59 11.42 6.79
N GLY A 4 -6.72 12.68 6.34
CA GLY A 4 -5.87 13.31 5.32
C GLY A 4 -5.68 12.45 4.05
N LEU A 5 -4.63 12.70 3.25
CA LEU A 5 -4.49 12.08 1.92
C LEU A 5 -4.39 10.54 2.02
N PHE A 6 -5.26 9.82 1.30
CA PHE A 6 -5.41 8.34 1.40
C PHE A 6 -5.80 7.77 2.77
N GLY A 7 -6.24 8.61 3.71
CA GLY A 7 -6.82 8.15 4.97
C GLY A 7 -5.84 7.83 6.11
N ILE A 8 -4.53 8.06 5.92
CA ILE A 8 -3.50 7.60 6.86
C ILE A 8 -2.84 8.76 7.65
N TYR A 9 -3.10 10.01 7.28
CA TYR A 9 -2.42 11.19 7.81
C TYR A 9 -2.75 11.55 9.27
N GLY A 10 -3.86 11.07 9.79
CA GLY A 10 -4.34 11.40 11.14
C GLY A 10 -3.80 10.55 12.26
N TYR A 11 -3.46 9.29 11.96
CA TYR A 11 -3.19 8.28 12.98
C TYR A 11 -1.88 8.54 13.74
N PHE A 12 -0.91 9.15 13.06
CA PHE A 12 0.43 9.37 13.61
C PHE A 12 0.69 10.81 14.12
N ASN A 13 -0.34 11.64 14.23
CA ASN A 13 -0.20 13.01 14.73
C ASN A 13 -0.51 13.08 16.23
N ARG A 14 0.45 13.50 17.07
CA ARG A 14 0.31 13.66 18.53
C ARG A 14 -0.88 14.54 18.98
N ASN A 15 -1.39 15.41 18.12
CA ASN A 15 -2.59 16.21 18.41
C ASN A 15 -3.91 15.42 18.21
N TYR A 16 -3.83 14.10 17.97
CA TYR A 16 -4.95 13.16 17.90
C TYR A 16 -5.87 13.28 19.12
N ASP A 17 -5.30 13.36 20.33
CA ASP A 17 -6.07 13.43 21.58
C ASP A 17 -6.32 14.85 22.10
N ARG A 18 -5.61 15.88 21.58
CA ARG A 18 -5.46 17.17 22.30
C ARG A 18 -5.97 18.44 21.62
N LYS A 19 -6.67 18.38 20.48
CA LYS A 19 -7.31 19.61 19.92
C LYS A 19 -8.82 19.51 19.83
N ILE A 20 -9.41 19.99 20.92
CA ILE A 20 -10.71 20.66 21.05
C ILE A 20 -10.90 21.67 19.90
N VAL A 21 -12.07 21.64 19.27
CA VAL A 21 -12.78 22.71 18.54
C VAL A 21 -11.90 23.81 17.92
N GLY A 22 -11.73 23.80 16.59
CA GLY A 22 -11.23 25.00 15.87
C GLY A 22 -10.47 24.74 14.56
N SER A 23 -11.16 24.99 13.44
CA SER A 23 -10.69 25.66 12.21
C SER A 23 -9.29 25.41 11.60
N GLU A 24 -8.66 24.24 11.70
CA GLU A 24 -7.59 23.93 10.73
C GLU A 24 -8.24 23.36 9.46
N SER A 25 -8.37 24.19 8.43
CA SER A 25 -8.74 23.80 7.06
C SER A 25 -7.90 22.60 6.63
N LYS A 26 -8.50 21.41 6.55
CA LYS A 26 -7.83 20.16 6.13
C LYS A 26 -8.55 19.57 4.93
N VAL A 27 -7.76 19.21 3.92
CA VAL A 27 -8.23 18.81 2.58
C VAL A 27 -9.13 17.56 2.61
N PHE A 28 -8.94 16.64 3.57
CA PHE A 28 -9.80 15.46 3.76
C PHE A 28 -10.10 15.22 5.24
N ALA A 29 -11.38 15.29 5.61
CA ALA A 29 -11.85 15.07 6.99
C ALA A 29 -12.05 13.59 7.33
N GLY A 30 -12.51 12.79 6.37
CA GLY A 30 -12.85 11.38 6.53
C GLY A 30 -11.90 10.40 5.86
N ALA A 31 -12.14 9.11 6.05
CA ALA A 31 -11.44 7.99 5.40
C ALA A 31 -12.36 6.81 5.11
N ILE A 32 -11.95 6.02 4.12
CA ILE A 32 -12.47 4.67 3.90
C ILE A 32 -11.29 3.69 3.93
N HIS A 33 -11.36 2.71 4.82
CA HIS A 33 -10.38 1.64 4.92
C HIS A 33 -11.03 0.31 4.55
N ARG A 34 -10.39 -0.44 3.66
CA ARG A 34 -10.85 -1.77 3.22
C ARG A 34 -9.66 -2.72 3.25
N LEU A 35 -9.84 -3.87 3.88
CA LEU A 35 -8.82 -4.92 3.98
C LEU A 35 -9.36 -6.24 3.46
N GLY A 36 -8.53 -6.98 2.74
CA GLY A 36 -8.89 -8.29 2.20
C GLY A 36 -9.98 -8.22 1.15
N ILE A 37 -9.73 -7.46 0.09
CA ILE A 37 -10.67 -7.29 -1.01
C ILE A 37 -10.76 -8.61 -1.78
N LEU A 38 -11.97 -9.14 -1.90
CA LEU A 38 -12.28 -10.34 -2.66
C LEU A 38 -13.42 -10.02 -3.61
N GLU A 39 -13.29 -10.43 -4.86
CA GLU A 39 -14.36 -10.28 -5.84
C GLU A 39 -14.54 -11.55 -6.66
N LYS A 40 -15.80 -11.85 -6.97
CA LYS A 40 -16.18 -12.97 -7.82
C LYS A 40 -17.13 -12.47 -8.91
N ARG A 41 -16.97 -12.97 -10.13
CA ARG A 41 -17.90 -12.70 -11.24
C ARG A 41 -19.32 -13.09 -10.84
N LEU A 42 -20.26 -12.18 -11.04
CA LEU A 42 -21.68 -12.37 -10.83
C LEU A 42 -22.36 -12.58 -12.18
N ARG A 43 -22.93 -13.77 -12.40
CA ARG A 43 -23.58 -14.13 -13.67
C ARG A 43 -25.06 -13.76 -13.65
N TRP A 44 -25.35 -12.46 -13.59
CA TRP A 44 -26.71 -11.92 -13.65
C TRP A 44 -27.01 -11.37 -15.04
N PHE A 45 -28.29 -11.11 -15.31
CA PHE A 45 -28.75 -10.45 -16.56
C PHE A 45 -28.25 -11.13 -17.84
N ASN A 46 -28.49 -12.44 -17.96
CA ASN A 46 -28.01 -13.26 -19.09
C ASN A 46 -26.48 -13.30 -19.22
N ASP A 47 -25.79 -13.35 -18.09
CA ASP A 47 -24.33 -13.41 -18.02
C ASP A 47 -23.64 -12.17 -18.64
N ASP A 48 -24.29 -11.01 -18.49
CA ASP A 48 -23.74 -9.71 -18.87
C ASP A 48 -22.35 -9.54 -18.21
N PRO A 49 -21.29 -9.20 -18.97
CA PRO A 49 -19.93 -9.17 -18.44
C PRO A 49 -19.75 -8.13 -17.32
N ASP A 50 -18.64 -8.21 -16.59
CA ASP A 50 -18.18 -7.16 -15.67
C ASP A 50 -19.08 -6.85 -14.44
N TRP A 51 -20.11 -7.67 -14.21
CA TRP A 51 -20.81 -7.73 -12.93
C TRP A 51 -20.00 -8.53 -11.93
N THR A 52 -19.80 -8.00 -10.72
CA THR A 52 -19.12 -8.70 -9.64
C THR A 52 -19.88 -8.63 -8.33
N LEU A 53 -19.75 -9.72 -7.57
CA LEU A 53 -20.07 -9.79 -6.16
C LEU A 53 -18.75 -9.68 -5.39
N GLY A 54 -18.60 -8.58 -4.68
CA GLY A 54 -17.42 -8.26 -3.89
C GLY A 54 -17.67 -8.37 -2.39
N THR A 55 -16.60 -8.58 -1.64
CA THR A 55 -16.58 -8.44 -0.19
C THR A 55 -15.19 -7.98 0.27
N HIS A 56 -15.11 -7.54 1.53
CA HIS A 56 -13.88 -7.15 2.19
C HIS A 56 -13.88 -7.83 3.57
N TYR A 57 -12.76 -8.37 4.04
CA TYR A 57 -12.73 -8.91 5.41
C TYR A 57 -13.12 -7.85 6.45
N TYR A 58 -12.67 -6.61 6.24
CA TYR A 58 -12.98 -5.47 7.09
C TYR A 58 -13.17 -4.21 6.26
N GLU A 59 -14.18 -3.42 6.61
CA GLU A 59 -14.42 -2.08 6.09
C GLU A 59 -14.66 -1.09 7.24
N SER A 60 -14.07 0.10 7.14
CA SER A 60 -14.41 1.24 7.98
C SER A 60 -14.65 2.47 7.12
N ILE A 61 -15.81 3.11 7.28
CA ILE A 61 -16.18 4.37 6.63
C ILE A 61 -16.27 5.42 7.73
N ILE A 62 -15.38 6.39 7.70
CA ILE A 62 -15.26 7.45 8.70
C ILE A 62 -15.53 8.77 8.00
N GLY A 63 -16.64 9.43 8.32
CA GLY A 63 -16.99 10.74 7.76
C GLY A 63 -16.14 11.86 8.37
N ASP A 64 -16.04 11.87 9.70
CA ASP A 64 -15.26 12.88 10.44
C ASP A 64 -14.84 12.36 11.84
N ARG A 65 -14.70 13.26 12.82
CA ARG A 65 -14.33 12.96 14.21
C ARG A 65 -15.48 12.51 15.11
N ASP A 66 -16.72 12.70 14.70
CA ASP A 66 -17.86 12.24 15.48
C ASP A 66 -17.95 10.71 15.40
N PRO A 67 -17.99 9.99 16.53
CA PRO A 67 -18.25 8.54 16.55
C PRO A 67 -19.58 8.15 15.87
N LEU A 68 -20.56 9.05 15.80
CA LEU A 68 -21.81 8.85 15.06
C LEU A 68 -21.62 8.86 13.55
N ASN A 69 -20.48 9.39 13.06
CA ASN A 69 -20.08 9.43 11.65
C ASN A 69 -19.04 8.36 11.32
N GLN A 70 -19.02 7.24 12.06
CA GLN A 70 -18.13 6.12 11.80
C GLN A 70 -18.91 4.81 11.67
N LEU A 71 -18.77 4.14 10.54
CA LEU A 71 -19.36 2.83 10.26
C LEU A 71 -18.27 1.79 10.09
N THR A 72 -18.53 0.60 10.61
CA THR A 72 -17.65 -0.56 10.48
C THR A 72 -18.46 -1.74 9.96
N GLY A 73 -17.92 -2.44 8.96
CA GLY A 73 -18.48 -3.66 8.41
C GLY A 73 -17.45 -4.79 8.43
N ILE A 74 -17.90 -6.00 8.76
CA ILE A 74 -17.15 -7.24 8.60
C ILE A 74 -17.83 -8.03 7.49
N ALA A 75 -17.06 -8.41 6.47
CA ALA A 75 -17.58 -9.09 5.29
C ALA A 75 -18.82 -8.40 4.66
N PRO A 76 -18.81 -7.06 4.44
CA PRO A 76 -19.91 -6.43 3.72
C PRO A 76 -19.99 -7.00 2.30
N ILE A 77 -21.19 -7.08 1.75
CA ILE A 77 -21.45 -7.61 0.41
C ILE A 77 -21.66 -6.44 -0.53
N TYR A 78 -20.91 -6.41 -1.62
CA TYR A 78 -21.00 -5.40 -2.66
C TYR A 78 -21.44 -6.03 -3.98
N ILE A 79 -22.43 -5.42 -4.64
CA ILE A 79 -22.75 -5.68 -6.03
C ILE A 79 -22.17 -4.53 -6.84
N ARG A 80 -21.35 -4.85 -7.83
CA ARG A 80 -20.60 -3.88 -8.64
C ARG A 80 -20.78 -4.17 -10.12
N LYS A 81 -20.74 -3.12 -10.92
CA LYS A 81 -20.65 -3.22 -12.38
C LYS A 81 -19.50 -2.33 -12.83
N ARG A 82 -18.55 -2.88 -13.59
CA ARG A 82 -17.46 -2.08 -14.18
C ARG A 82 -17.79 -1.67 -15.61
N PHE A 83 -17.50 -0.42 -15.93
CA PHE A 83 -17.53 0.11 -17.29
C PHE A 83 -16.11 0.53 -17.66
N PHE A 84 -15.46 -0.26 -18.53
CA PHE A 84 -14.09 0.02 -18.98
C PHE A 84 -14.09 1.02 -20.14
N PHE A 85 -13.38 2.13 -19.95
CA PHE A 85 -13.07 3.10 -21.02
C PHE A 85 -11.75 2.78 -21.72
N LYS A 86 -10.83 2.15 -20.98
CA LYS A 86 -9.61 1.58 -21.54
C LYS A 86 -9.51 0.15 -21.05
N GLU A 87 -9.54 -0.77 -22.00
CA GLU A 87 -9.62 -2.21 -21.75
C GLU A 87 -8.25 -2.88 -21.60
N SER A 88 -7.19 -2.11 -21.40
CA SER A 88 -5.84 -2.63 -21.24
C SER A 88 -5.09 -1.80 -20.19
N ILE A 89 -4.30 -2.45 -19.32
CA ILE A 89 -3.39 -1.86 -18.32
C ILE A 89 -2.66 -0.57 -18.83
N PRO A 90 -2.59 0.51 -18.04
CA PRO A 90 -3.52 0.79 -16.96
C PRO A 90 -4.95 0.87 -17.52
N TYR A 91 -5.83 -0.02 -17.04
CA TYR A 91 -7.27 0.04 -17.22
C TYR A 91 -7.79 1.36 -16.66
N VAL A 92 -8.80 1.88 -17.35
CA VAL A 92 -9.56 3.03 -16.90
C VAL A 92 -11.01 2.56 -16.84
N ALA A 93 -11.60 2.58 -15.65
CA ALA A 93 -12.97 2.12 -15.45
C ALA A 93 -13.75 3.04 -14.52
N VAL A 94 -15.07 3.04 -14.69
CA VAL A 94 -16.01 3.57 -13.70
C VAL A 94 -16.84 2.42 -13.15
N THR A 95 -16.97 2.37 -11.83
CA THR A 95 -17.57 1.26 -11.11
C THR A 95 -18.66 1.76 -10.16
N PRO A 96 -19.93 1.86 -10.60
CA PRO A 96 -21.04 1.96 -9.66
C PRO A 96 -21.14 0.69 -8.82
N ALA A 97 -21.49 0.88 -7.55
CA ALA A 97 -21.57 -0.19 -6.57
C ALA A 97 -22.65 0.11 -5.52
N ILE A 98 -23.33 -0.95 -5.09
CA ILE A 98 -24.17 -0.94 -3.89
C ILE A 98 -23.64 -2.00 -2.92
N GLY A 99 -23.38 -1.56 -1.68
CA GLY A 99 -22.85 -2.37 -0.60
C GLY A 99 -23.84 -2.50 0.54
N PHE A 100 -23.79 -3.64 1.21
CA PHE A 100 -24.60 -3.95 2.38
C PHE A 100 -23.70 -4.52 3.47
N SER A 101 -23.72 -3.90 4.63
CA SER A 101 -23.13 -4.45 5.85
C SER A 101 -24.26 -4.80 6.81
N LEU A 102 -24.15 -5.95 7.47
CA LEU A 102 -25.08 -6.36 8.52
C LEU A 102 -24.47 -6.29 9.92
N PHE A 103 -23.14 -6.29 10.02
CA PHE A 103 -22.41 -6.35 11.29
C PHE A 103 -21.00 -5.73 11.14
N PRO A 104 -20.46 -5.04 12.16
CA PRO A 104 -21.13 -4.64 13.41
C PRO A 104 -22.18 -3.54 13.21
N ASP A 105 -21.97 -2.65 12.24
CA ASP A 105 -22.95 -1.63 11.88
C ASP A 105 -23.77 -2.11 10.67
N PRO A 106 -25.10 -2.19 10.78
CA PRO A 106 -25.96 -2.40 9.63
C PRO A 106 -26.06 -1.11 8.80
N TYR A 107 -25.68 -1.16 7.52
CA TYR A 107 -25.77 0.00 6.62
C TYR A 107 -25.84 -0.41 5.15
N VAL A 108 -26.33 0.50 4.33
CA VAL A 108 -26.20 0.46 2.86
C VAL A 108 -25.19 1.50 2.42
N ASN A 109 -24.31 1.15 1.49
CA ASN A 109 -23.35 2.06 0.88
C ASN A 109 -23.61 2.14 -0.63
N ILE A 110 -24.06 3.28 -1.12
CA ILE A 110 -24.25 3.52 -2.56
C ILE A 110 -23.08 4.38 -3.03
N SER A 111 -22.35 3.90 -4.04
CA SER A 111 -21.10 4.53 -4.45
C SER A 111 -20.81 4.37 -5.92
N VAL A 112 -19.96 5.26 -6.43
CA VAL A 112 -19.30 5.14 -7.72
C VAL A 112 -17.82 5.40 -7.53
N SER A 113 -16.98 4.57 -8.14
CA SER A 113 -15.53 4.81 -8.21
C SER A 113 -15.05 5.02 -9.63
N GLY A 114 -14.07 5.91 -9.80
CA GLY A 114 -13.24 5.98 -11.00
C GLY A 114 -11.90 5.33 -10.71
N ASP A 115 -11.55 4.30 -11.49
CA ASP A 115 -10.43 3.40 -11.23
C ASP A 115 -9.37 3.51 -12.35
N LEU A 116 -8.12 3.74 -11.95
CA LEU A 116 -6.93 3.62 -12.79
C LEU A 116 -6.03 2.52 -12.21
N GLY A 117 -5.93 1.39 -12.88
CA GLY A 117 -5.27 0.18 -12.33
C GLY A 117 -5.13 -0.93 -13.38
N SER A 118 -4.68 -2.15 -13.12
CA SER A 118 -3.94 -2.66 -11.97
C SER A 118 -2.48 -2.68 -12.30
N ILE A 119 -1.87 -1.54 -12.04
CA ILE A 119 -0.48 -1.28 -12.38
C ILE A 119 0.34 -2.07 -11.37
N GLY A 120 0.68 -3.32 -11.70
CA GLY A 120 1.27 -4.26 -10.75
C GLY A 120 0.42 -4.44 -9.48
N GLY A 121 -0.91 -4.53 -9.61
CA GLY A 121 -1.81 -4.65 -8.44
C GLY A 121 -1.97 -3.37 -7.60
N LEU A 122 -1.38 -2.25 -8.02
CA LEU A 122 -1.65 -0.92 -7.50
C LEU A 122 -2.76 -0.26 -8.34
N ASN A 123 -3.79 0.26 -7.68
CA ASN A 123 -4.82 1.08 -8.31
C ASN A 123 -4.89 2.45 -7.65
N LEU A 124 -5.05 3.50 -8.46
CA LEU A 124 -5.47 4.83 -8.03
C LEU A 124 -6.97 4.96 -8.23
N ARG A 125 -7.67 5.52 -7.24
CA ARG A 125 -9.11 5.55 -7.21
C ARG A 125 -9.64 6.92 -6.84
N THR A 126 -10.76 7.27 -7.44
CA THR A 126 -11.62 8.37 -7.01
C THR A 126 -12.95 7.78 -6.55
N TYR A 127 -13.56 8.37 -5.53
CA TYR A 127 -14.80 7.86 -4.95
C TYR A 127 -15.81 8.98 -4.77
N LEU A 128 -17.07 8.66 -4.99
CA LEU A 128 -18.23 9.46 -4.61
C LEU A 128 -19.31 8.50 -4.11
N GLY A 129 -19.94 8.81 -2.99
CA GLY A 129 -20.99 7.94 -2.47
C GLY A 129 -21.63 8.44 -1.18
N VAL A 130 -22.52 7.61 -0.66
CA VAL A 130 -23.24 7.83 0.59
C VAL A 130 -23.40 6.51 1.33
N ALA A 131 -23.00 6.48 2.60
CA ALA A 131 -23.28 5.39 3.52
C ALA A 131 -24.47 5.75 4.41
N ILE A 132 -25.48 4.89 4.42
CA ILE A 132 -26.78 5.07 5.07
C ILE A 132 -26.92 3.98 6.14
N PRO A 133 -26.69 4.31 7.42
CA PRO A 133 -26.85 3.34 8.50
C PRO A 133 -28.31 3.05 8.82
N PHE A 134 -28.58 1.83 9.29
CA PHE A 134 -29.85 1.44 9.88
C PHE A 134 -29.69 1.46 11.41
N GLY A 135 -29.70 2.65 12.00
CA GLY A 135 -29.49 2.81 13.45
C GLY A 135 -29.33 4.26 13.89
N ALA A 136 -28.66 4.46 15.03
CA ALA A 136 -28.47 5.77 15.65
C ALA A 136 -27.33 6.61 15.06
N LYS A 137 -26.60 6.07 14.06
CA LYS A 137 -25.48 6.76 13.40
C LYS A 137 -25.99 7.65 12.27
N ASN A 138 -25.22 8.65 11.88
CA ASN A 138 -25.62 9.58 10.84
C ASN A 138 -25.30 9.03 9.44
N MET A 139 -26.02 9.55 8.45
CA MET A 139 -25.68 9.34 7.05
C MET A 139 -24.35 10.02 6.72
N ILE A 140 -23.48 9.32 6.00
CA ILE A 140 -22.13 9.78 5.66
C ILE A 140 -22.00 9.93 4.14
N PRO A 141 -22.25 11.13 3.57
CA PRO A 141 -21.84 11.42 2.21
C PRO A 141 -20.32 11.56 2.15
N TYR A 142 -19.70 11.09 1.06
CA TYR A 142 -18.26 11.18 0.89
C TYR A 142 -17.85 11.37 -0.57
N ALA A 143 -16.77 12.12 -0.76
CA ALA A 143 -16.02 12.22 -2.00
C ALA A 143 -14.53 12.22 -1.66
N GLY A 144 -13.71 11.52 -2.44
CA GLY A 144 -12.29 11.42 -2.10
C GLY A 144 -11.43 10.67 -3.11
N LEU A 145 -10.14 10.62 -2.78
CA LEU A 145 -9.11 9.91 -3.52
C LEU A 145 -8.60 8.75 -2.68
N GLY A 146 -8.26 7.64 -3.35
CA GLY A 146 -7.82 6.41 -2.70
C GLY A 146 -6.73 5.70 -3.51
N THR A 147 -6.09 4.76 -2.83
CA THR A 147 -5.20 3.79 -3.46
C THR A 147 -5.56 2.39 -2.94
N SER A 148 -5.30 1.36 -3.73
CA SER A 148 -5.45 -0.04 -3.32
C SER A 148 -4.25 -0.85 -3.79
N PHE A 149 -3.79 -1.75 -2.92
CA PHE A 149 -2.66 -2.63 -3.18
C PHE A 149 -3.13 -4.08 -3.26
N LEU A 150 -2.43 -4.89 -4.06
CA LEU A 150 -2.76 -6.30 -4.30
C LEU A 150 -4.21 -6.47 -4.81
N ASP A 151 -4.68 -5.49 -5.58
CA ASP A 151 -6.05 -5.42 -6.06
C ASP A 151 -6.05 -5.36 -7.60
N PHE A 152 -6.68 -6.36 -8.23
CA PHE A 152 -6.64 -6.58 -9.67
C PHE A 152 -8.01 -6.35 -10.32
N LEU A 153 -8.10 -5.33 -11.19
CA LEU A 153 -9.29 -4.88 -11.92
C LEU A 153 -9.57 -5.72 -13.17
N ASN A 154 -9.22 -7.00 -13.14
CA ASN A 154 -9.22 -7.89 -14.30
C ASN A 154 -10.60 -7.92 -14.99
N ARG A 155 -10.58 -8.00 -16.31
CA ARG A 155 -11.76 -8.21 -17.15
C ARG A 155 -12.20 -9.68 -17.11
N VAL A 156 -13.45 -9.92 -17.50
CA VAL A 156 -13.99 -11.28 -17.59
C VAL A 156 -13.09 -12.27 -18.35
N PRO A 157 -12.58 -11.97 -19.58
CA PRO A 157 -11.72 -12.92 -20.30
C PRO A 157 -10.39 -13.22 -19.59
N GLU A 158 -9.94 -12.31 -18.73
CA GLU A 158 -8.69 -12.46 -17.97
C GLU A 158 -8.91 -13.33 -16.74
N THR A 159 -10.11 -13.36 -16.17
CA THR A 159 -10.46 -14.28 -15.06
C THR A 159 -10.45 -15.76 -15.46
N GLU A 160 -10.45 -16.05 -16.76
CA GLU A 160 -10.36 -17.40 -17.33
C GLU A 160 -8.92 -17.82 -17.65
N LYS A 161 -7.95 -16.90 -17.51
CA LYS A 161 -6.52 -17.16 -17.70
C LYS A 161 -5.84 -17.40 -16.36
N GLU A 162 -4.96 -18.40 -16.29
CA GLU A 162 -4.13 -18.61 -15.10
C GLU A 162 -3.17 -17.45 -14.89
N TRP A 163 -2.94 -17.05 -13.62
CA TRP A 163 -2.15 -15.87 -13.24
C TRP A 163 -0.75 -15.77 -13.87
N LYS A 164 -0.10 -16.91 -14.18
CA LYS A 164 1.21 -16.92 -14.86
C LYS A 164 1.18 -16.45 -16.32
N TYR A 165 0.00 -16.43 -16.94
CA TYR A 165 -0.20 -16.00 -18.33
C TYR A 165 -0.79 -14.58 -18.44
N HIS A 166 -0.88 -13.86 -17.32
CA HIS A 166 -1.28 -12.47 -17.34
C HIS A 166 -0.10 -11.59 -17.71
N GLU A 167 -0.36 -10.52 -18.45
CA GLU A 167 0.61 -9.46 -18.65
C GLU A 167 0.77 -8.68 -17.35
N HIS A 168 2.00 -8.38 -16.96
CA HIS A 168 2.30 -7.63 -15.75
C HIS A 168 2.97 -6.29 -16.07
N SER A 169 2.63 -5.25 -15.30
CA SER A 169 3.18 -3.90 -15.49
C SER A 169 4.19 -3.51 -14.41
N GLY A 170 4.78 -4.48 -13.71
CA GLY A 170 5.75 -4.24 -12.67
C GLY A 170 6.77 -5.36 -12.57
N TRP A 171 7.97 -5.01 -12.12
CA TRP A 171 9.08 -5.93 -11.84
C TRP A 171 8.87 -6.73 -10.56
N GLN A 172 8.16 -6.14 -9.59
CA GLN A 172 7.96 -6.75 -8.28
C GLN A 172 6.59 -6.38 -7.71
N ILE A 173 5.90 -7.37 -7.15
CA ILE A 173 4.73 -7.19 -6.28
C ILE A 173 4.87 -8.18 -5.12
N GLY A 174 4.80 -7.68 -3.89
CA GLY A 174 4.86 -8.53 -2.71
C GLY A 174 3.81 -8.22 -1.67
N MET A 175 3.55 -9.16 -0.76
CA MET A 175 2.69 -8.93 0.39
C MET A 175 3.46 -8.28 1.53
N ALA A 176 4.65 -8.78 1.83
CA ALA A 176 5.51 -8.22 2.86
C ALA A 176 6.98 -8.51 2.56
N SER A 177 7.88 -7.70 3.11
CA SER A 177 9.31 -8.02 3.14
C SER A 177 9.90 -7.60 4.46
N VAL A 178 10.83 -8.38 5.00
CA VAL A 178 11.54 -8.10 6.26
C VAL A 178 13.03 -8.34 6.06
N MET A 179 13.86 -7.49 6.65
CA MET A 179 15.31 -7.54 6.57
C MET A 179 15.93 -7.18 7.92
N GLY A 180 16.90 -7.98 8.35
CA GLY A 180 17.80 -7.60 9.45
C GLY A 180 18.92 -6.72 8.91
N ALA A 181 19.17 -5.58 9.56
CA ALA A 181 20.17 -4.61 9.14
C ALA A 181 21.34 -4.58 10.13
N LEU A 182 22.56 -4.79 9.62
CA LEU A 182 23.78 -4.37 10.27
C LEU A 182 23.96 -2.89 10.00
N SER A 183 23.77 -2.05 11.01
CA SER A 183 23.77 -0.60 10.87
C SER A 183 24.93 0.03 11.64
N SER A 184 25.28 1.25 11.26
CA SER A 184 26.23 2.10 11.98
C SER A 184 25.67 2.74 13.25
N ALA A 185 24.45 2.38 13.68
CA ALA A 185 23.84 2.93 14.90
C ALA A 185 24.59 2.46 16.15
N ASP A 186 24.56 3.22 17.23
CA ASP A 186 25.28 2.87 18.46
C ASP A 186 24.69 1.61 19.10
N LYS A 187 23.37 1.57 19.24
CA LYS A 187 22.62 0.54 19.98
C LYS A 187 21.56 -0.13 19.11
N PRO A 188 21.33 -1.44 19.27
CA PRO A 188 20.30 -2.14 18.52
C PRO A 188 18.88 -1.67 18.91
N PHE A 189 17.93 -1.82 17.98
CA PHE A 189 16.55 -1.36 18.16
C PHE A 189 15.78 -2.12 19.25
N PHE A 190 16.16 -3.37 19.56
CA PHE A 190 15.40 -4.27 20.43
C PHE A 190 15.90 -4.28 21.89
N ASP A 191 17.21 -4.43 22.12
CA ASP A 191 17.81 -4.39 23.46
C ASP A 191 19.16 -3.66 23.45
N PRO A 192 19.24 -2.45 24.02
CA PRO A 192 20.43 -1.61 24.06
C PRO A 192 21.69 -2.25 24.66
N ASN A 193 21.53 -3.31 25.46
CA ASN A 193 22.64 -3.99 26.14
C ASN A 193 23.16 -5.21 25.36
N THR A 194 22.43 -5.64 24.32
CA THR A 194 22.84 -6.77 23.50
C THR A 194 23.96 -6.35 22.54
N ASN A 195 25.08 -7.08 22.59
CA ASN A 195 26.18 -6.90 21.64
C ASN A 195 25.92 -7.73 20.37
N THR A 196 25.27 -7.13 19.38
CA THR A 196 24.99 -7.76 18.08
C THR A 196 25.39 -6.84 16.92
N PRO A 197 25.88 -7.40 15.79
CA PRO A 197 26.05 -6.63 14.57
C PRO A 197 24.70 -6.27 13.91
N PHE A 198 23.64 -7.05 14.12
CA PHE A 198 22.31 -6.78 13.56
C PHE A 198 21.53 -5.82 14.47
N LYS A 199 21.67 -4.53 14.20
CA LYS A 199 21.13 -3.47 15.05
C LYS A 199 19.78 -2.93 14.59
N GLY A 200 19.39 -3.17 13.34
CA GLY A 200 18.16 -2.64 12.76
C GLY A 200 17.26 -3.70 12.12
N ILE A 201 16.03 -3.29 11.81
CA ILE A 201 15.05 -4.01 11.02
C ILE A 201 14.43 -3.08 9.97
N ILE A 202 14.34 -3.57 8.74
CA ILE A 202 13.57 -2.92 7.67
C ILE A 202 12.40 -3.82 7.32
N ALA A 203 11.18 -3.30 7.35
CA ALA A 203 9.99 -4.03 6.97
C ALA A 203 9.11 -3.23 6.01
N ARG A 204 8.54 -3.87 5.00
CA ARG A 204 7.60 -3.26 4.05
C ARG A 204 6.37 -4.11 3.92
N ILE A 205 5.21 -3.48 3.81
CA ILE A 205 3.93 -4.12 3.51
C ILE A 205 3.45 -3.66 2.15
N ALA A 206 3.00 -4.62 1.36
CA ALA A 206 2.58 -4.46 -0.02
C ALA A 206 3.59 -3.69 -0.90
N PRO A 207 4.88 -4.08 -0.94
CA PRO A 207 5.83 -3.42 -1.84
C PRO A 207 5.47 -3.67 -3.30
N VAL A 208 5.56 -2.62 -4.12
CA VAL A 208 5.38 -2.67 -5.56
C VAL A 208 6.54 -1.94 -6.24
N THR A 209 7.11 -2.55 -7.27
CA THR A 209 8.07 -1.93 -8.19
C THR A 209 7.50 -1.99 -9.59
N LEU A 210 7.13 -0.84 -10.13
CA LEU A 210 6.65 -0.69 -11.49
C LEU A 210 7.81 -0.35 -12.41
N PHE A 211 7.76 -0.84 -13.63
CA PHE A 211 8.69 -0.41 -14.64
C PHE A 211 8.12 0.80 -15.39
N LEU A 212 8.99 1.69 -15.83
CA LEU A 212 8.63 2.81 -16.69
C LEU A 212 9.04 2.46 -18.13
N PRO A 213 8.19 2.68 -19.13
CA PRO A 213 8.48 2.37 -20.53
C PRO A 213 9.43 3.41 -21.17
N ILE A 214 10.54 3.70 -20.46
CA ILE A 214 11.62 4.61 -20.84
C ILE A 214 12.95 3.98 -20.40
N ALA A 215 14.06 4.39 -21.02
CA ALA A 215 15.40 3.87 -20.72
C ALA A 215 15.49 2.32 -20.77
N ASN A 216 15.04 1.72 -21.87
CA ASN A 216 15.03 0.26 -22.10
C ASN A 216 14.30 -0.54 -21.02
N ASN A 217 13.20 -0.01 -20.48
CA ASN A 217 12.36 -0.64 -19.45
C ASN A 217 13.07 -0.91 -18.11
N LYS A 218 14.26 -0.31 -17.90
CA LYS A 218 15.06 -0.50 -16.69
C LYS A 218 14.76 0.52 -15.62
N LEU A 219 14.29 1.71 -15.98
CA LEU A 219 13.91 2.71 -14.97
C LEU A 219 12.64 2.24 -14.25
N THR A 220 12.63 2.33 -12.93
CA THR A 220 11.51 1.88 -12.09
C THR A 220 10.96 3.00 -11.24
N ILE A 221 9.66 2.89 -10.95
CA ILE A 221 8.99 3.65 -9.90
C ILE A 221 8.35 2.65 -8.93
N GLY A 222 8.66 2.75 -7.66
CA GLY A 222 8.19 1.87 -6.62
C GLY A 222 7.52 2.63 -5.49
N THR A 223 6.73 1.90 -4.73
CA THR A 223 6.08 2.38 -3.52
C THR A 223 5.74 1.19 -2.62
N SER A 224 5.29 1.44 -1.40
CA SER A 224 4.73 0.40 -0.53
C SER A 224 3.59 0.99 0.29
N MET A 225 2.61 0.17 0.66
CA MET A 225 1.53 0.65 1.52
C MET A 225 2.08 1.14 2.87
N PHE A 226 3.05 0.39 3.42
CA PHE A 226 3.74 0.73 4.65
C PHE A 226 5.23 0.41 4.53
N ASN A 227 6.06 1.22 5.17
CA ASN A 227 7.50 1.10 5.21
C ASN A 227 7.97 1.40 6.63
N LEU A 228 8.72 0.49 7.24
CA LEU A 228 9.33 0.64 8.55
C LEU A 228 10.84 0.53 8.37
N LEU A 229 11.56 1.56 8.77
CA LEU A 229 13.01 1.64 8.71
C LEU A 229 13.49 1.90 10.13
N LEU A 230 13.85 0.87 10.89
CA LEU A 230 14.48 1.03 12.20
C LEU A 230 15.93 0.60 12.09
N PHE A 231 16.85 1.52 12.28
CA PHE A 231 18.28 1.22 12.17
C PHE A 231 18.94 1.00 13.53
N GLY A 232 18.35 1.55 14.60
CA GLY A 232 18.84 1.41 15.97
C GLY A 232 17.76 1.83 16.96
N GLN A 233 18.16 2.17 18.18
CA GLN A 233 17.23 2.60 19.23
C GLN A 233 16.61 3.99 18.95
N ARG A 234 17.34 4.87 18.27
CA ARG A 234 16.93 6.28 18.06
C ARG A 234 16.86 6.67 16.58
N GLU A 235 17.29 5.78 15.70
CA GLU A 235 17.48 6.04 14.28
C GLU A 235 16.46 5.24 13.48
N GLY A 236 15.58 5.94 12.79
CA GLY A 236 14.57 5.30 11.97
C GLY A 236 13.29 6.10 11.81
N GLY A 237 12.35 5.50 11.10
CA GLY A 237 11.02 6.04 10.95
C GLY A 237 10.08 5.15 10.16
N ILE A 238 8.92 5.71 9.88
CA ILE A 238 7.82 5.04 9.19
C ILE A 238 7.47 5.85 7.95
N GLY A 239 7.22 5.15 6.86
CA GLY A 239 6.74 5.67 5.60
C GLY A 239 5.40 5.04 5.23
N VAL A 240 4.53 5.84 4.64
CA VAL A 240 3.28 5.40 4.02
C VAL A 240 3.29 5.90 2.59
N LEU A 241 3.20 4.97 1.63
CA LEU A 241 3.28 5.26 0.20
C LEU A 241 4.54 6.04 -0.19
N PRO A 242 5.74 5.66 0.29
CA PRO A 242 6.95 6.36 -0.13
C PRO A 242 7.14 6.26 -1.64
N ILE A 243 7.83 7.23 -2.22
CA ILE A 243 8.12 7.23 -3.65
C ILE A 243 9.56 6.76 -3.83
N ARG A 244 9.74 5.65 -4.53
CA ARG A 244 11.04 5.07 -4.85
C ARG A 244 11.30 5.15 -6.34
N LEU A 245 12.45 5.68 -6.72
CA LEU A 245 12.99 5.58 -8.07
C LEU A 245 14.12 4.57 -8.06
N GLY A 246 14.18 3.71 -9.07
CA GLY A 246 15.23 2.71 -9.17
C GLY A 246 15.63 2.44 -10.61
N TYR A 247 16.68 1.62 -10.74
CA TYR A 247 17.14 1.14 -12.04
C TYR A 247 17.36 -0.36 -11.97
N TRP A 248 16.49 -1.12 -12.64
CA TRP A 248 16.47 -2.58 -12.63
C TRP A 248 17.50 -3.16 -13.60
N GLN A 249 18.31 -4.09 -13.10
CA GLN A 249 19.24 -4.84 -13.93
C GLN A 249 19.28 -6.31 -13.50
N ASN A 250 19.12 -7.20 -14.47
CA ASN A 250 19.29 -8.64 -14.23
C ASN A 250 20.78 -8.98 -14.18
N ILE A 251 21.19 -9.80 -13.20
CA ILE A 251 22.59 -10.22 -13.00
C ILE A 251 22.80 -11.64 -13.54
N ILE A 252 21.98 -12.58 -13.08
CA ILE A 252 22.06 -14.01 -13.46
C ILE A 252 20.71 -14.39 -14.04
N SER A 253 20.69 -14.63 -15.35
CA SER A 253 19.46 -14.93 -16.08
C SER A 253 18.36 -13.94 -15.70
N GLN A 254 17.13 -14.41 -15.44
CA GLN A 254 16.05 -13.56 -14.93
C GLN A 254 15.72 -13.83 -13.44
N ASP A 255 16.53 -14.65 -12.75
CA ASP A 255 16.28 -15.10 -11.37
C ASP A 255 17.02 -14.27 -10.31
N ALA A 256 18.00 -13.46 -10.73
CA ALA A 256 18.70 -12.52 -9.87
C ALA A 256 18.71 -11.12 -10.48
N SER A 257 18.43 -10.12 -9.65
CA SER A 257 18.35 -8.72 -10.04
C SER A 257 19.13 -7.82 -9.08
N ILE A 258 19.55 -6.67 -9.59
CA ILE A 258 20.10 -5.57 -8.82
C ILE A 258 19.30 -4.30 -9.12
N GLU A 259 18.94 -3.59 -8.07
CA GLU A 259 18.18 -2.34 -8.12
C GLU A 259 18.88 -1.32 -7.22
N PRO A 260 19.80 -0.49 -7.76
CA PRO A 260 20.07 0.82 -7.16
C PRO A 260 18.77 1.63 -7.08
N PHE A 261 18.53 2.28 -5.94
CA PHE A 261 17.31 3.03 -5.68
C PHE A 261 17.56 4.29 -4.85
N LEU A 262 16.64 5.24 -5.00
CA LEU A 262 16.43 6.42 -4.16
C LEU A 262 14.96 6.46 -3.75
N GLU A 263 14.68 6.47 -2.46
CA GLU A 263 13.36 6.45 -1.89
C GLU A 263 13.16 7.68 -0.99
N TYR A 264 12.03 8.35 -1.20
CA TYR A 264 11.60 9.48 -0.42
C TYR A 264 10.36 9.10 0.39
N ASN A 265 10.53 9.06 1.71
CA ASN A 265 9.45 8.92 2.67
C ASN A 265 9.02 10.33 3.06
N TYR A 266 7.82 10.74 2.66
CA TYR A 266 7.31 12.09 2.94
C TYR A 266 6.35 12.14 4.14
N TYR A 267 5.86 10.97 4.58
CA TYR A 267 4.90 10.84 5.66
C TYR A 267 4.94 9.43 6.26
N PRO A 268 4.74 9.25 7.58
CA PRO A 268 4.73 10.29 8.61
C PRO A 268 6.12 10.87 8.91
N THR A 269 7.18 10.15 8.58
CA THR A 269 8.56 10.61 8.76
C THR A 269 9.12 11.09 7.44
N ASN A 270 9.77 12.26 7.47
CA ASN A 270 10.52 12.78 6.32
C ASN A 270 11.91 12.12 6.29
N MET A 271 12.15 11.23 5.34
CA MET A 271 13.40 10.48 5.23
C MET A 271 13.79 10.27 3.77
N VAL A 272 15.07 10.40 3.49
CA VAL A 272 15.69 9.99 2.23
C VAL A 272 16.42 8.68 2.48
N HIS A 273 16.12 7.68 1.66
CA HIS A 273 16.70 6.35 1.74
C HIS A 273 17.25 5.96 0.38
N MET A 274 18.57 5.82 0.28
CA MET A 274 19.24 5.42 -0.96
C MET A 274 20.04 4.15 -0.75
N GLY A 275 20.17 3.34 -1.79
CA GLY A 275 20.94 2.11 -1.67
C GLY A 275 20.88 1.25 -2.91
N VAL A 276 21.31 0.01 -2.73
CA VAL A 276 21.30 -1.02 -3.76
C VAL A 276 20.70 -2.29 -3.15
N LYS A 277 19.73 -2.87 -3.84
CA LYS A 277 19.11 -4.15 -3.47
C LYS A 277 19.49 -5.19 -4.52
N ALA A 278 20.12 -6.28 -4.10
CA ALA A 278 20.30 -7.48 -4.91
C ALA A 278 19.27 -8.52 -4.47
N ALA A 279 18.36 -8.92 -5.35
CA ALA A 279 17.28 -9.86 -5.06
C ALA A 279 17.46 -11.16 -5.85
N PHE A 280 17.19 -12.28 -5.18
CA PHE A 280 17.30 -13.62 -5.71
C PHE A 280 15.97 -14.34 -5.50
N ARG A 281 15.41 -14.86 -6.59
CA ARG A 281 14.19 -15.67 -6.55
C ARG A 281 14.51 -17.04 -5.96
N VAL A 282 13.92 -17.36 -4.82
CA VAL A 282 14.02 -18.69 -4.20
C VAL A 282 12.85 -19.56 -4.67
N SER A 283 11.66 -18.98 -4.77
CA SER A 283 10.46 -19.59 -5.34
C SER A 283 9.57 -18.50 -5.96
N ASN A 284 8.41 -18.88 -6.50
CA ASN A 284 7.45 -17.92 -7.06
C ASN A 284 6.82 -16.98 -6.02
N GLN A 285 6.98 -17.28 -4.72
CA GLN A 285 6.37 -16.55 -3.61
C GLN A 285 7.39 -16.04 -2.60
N ILE A 286 8.65 -16.48 -2.69
CA ILE A 286 9.69 -16.14 -1.73
C ILE A 286 10.92 -15.68 -2.48
N ASN A 287 11.39 -14.49 -2.11
CA ASN A 287 12.67 -13.96 -2.57
C ASN A 287 13.59 -13.78 -1.38
N ALA A 288 14.87 -14.07 -1.55
CA ALA A 288 15.91 -13.62 -0.65
C ALA A 288 16.53 -12.35 -1.24
N PHE A 289 16.96 -11.41 -0.41
CA PHE A 289 17.66 -10.23 -0.90
C PHE A 289 18.75 -9.76 0.05
N LEU A 290 19.76 -9.15 -0.54
CA LEU A 290 20.81 -8.39 0.11
C LEU A 290 20.57 -6.92 -0.19
N GLN A 291 20.73 -6.07 0.80
CA GLN A 291 20.55 -4.63 0.61
C GLN A 291 21.61 -3.87 1.39
N ALA A 292 22.27 -2.94 0.73
CA ALA A 292 23.16 -1.98 1.36
C ALA A 292 22.69 -0.57 1.04
N GLY A 293 22.84 0.35 1.98
CA GLY A 293 22.33 1.70 1.76
C GLY A 293 22.71 2.69 2.84
N TYR A 294 22.22 3.90 2.61
CA TYR A 294 22.31 5.03 3.48
C TYR A 294 20.90 5.61 3.66
N SER A 295 20.54 5.93 4.89
CA SER A 295 19.29 6.59 5.21
C SER A 295 19.57 7.81 6.08
N SER A 296 18.96 8.92 5.69
CA SER A 296 18.94 10.16 6.44
C SER A 296 17.51 10.59 6.68
N GLY A 297 17.21 11.11 7.85
CA GLY A 297 15.85 11.51 8.18
C GLY A 297 15.80 12.45 9.37
N SER A 298 14.75 13.26 9.37
CA SER A 298 14.45 14.16 10.48
C SER A 298 13.46 13.54 11.46
N GLN A 299 13.48 14.04 12.70
CA GLN A 299 12.65 13.56 13.80
C GLN A 299 11.22 13.18 13.41
N LEU A 300 10.81 12.03 13.91
CA LEU A 300 9.43 11.62 13.93
C LEU A 300 8.69 12.54 14.92
N THR A 301 7.66 13.27 14.48
CA THR A 301 6.76 13.97 15.41
C THR A 301 6.01 12.95 16.27
N ASN A 302 6.66 12.49 17.35
CA ASN A 302 6.15 11.69 18.47
C ASN A 302 5.07 10.65 18.11
N LEU A 303 5.50 9.48 17.65
CA LEU A 303 4.69 8.25 17.67
C LEU A 303 4.46 7.82 19.11
N GLY A 304 3.31 8.18 19.68
CA GLY A 304 2.81 7.63 20.95
C GLY A 304 3.79 7.71 22.13
N SER A 305 3.45 7.04 23.23
CA SER A 305 4.26 7.05 24.45
C SER A 305 5.53 6.20 24.39
N ASP A 306 5.64 5.30 23.40
CA ASP A 306 6.61 4.20 23.45
C ASP A 306 7.81 4.40 22.52
N PHE A 307 7.72 5.32 21.54
CA PHE A 307 8.82 5.70 20.65
C PHE A 307 9.33 7.13 20.92
N ARG A 308 9.44 7.48 22.21
CA ARG A 308 9.90 8.83 22.62
C ARG A 308 11.38 8.98 22.25
N ASN A 309 11.62 9.91 21.31
CA ASN A 309 12.93 10.45 20.90
C ASN A 309 13.65 9.69 19.76
N LEU A 310 13.02 9.60 18.59
CA LEU A 310 13.77 9.43 17.34
C LEU A 310 14.42 10.78 16.98
N GLY A 311 15.75 10.79 16.86
CA GLY A 311 16.53 11.97 16.52
C GLY A 311 16.62 12.19 15.01
N ASP A 312 17.26 13.28 14.60
CA ASP A 312 17.82 13.33 13.24
C ASP A 312 18.90 12.26 13.15
N PHE A 313 18.95 11.53 12.04
CA PHE A 313 19.85 10.40 11.89
C PHE A 313 20.47 10.36 10.51
N ASP A 314 21.69 9.82 10.46
CA ASP A 314 22.45 9.53 9.27
C ASP A 314 23.10 8.16 9.44
N ILE A 315 22.55 7.15 8.78
CA ILE A 315 22.93 5.75 9.02
C ILE A 315 23.27 5.02 7.73
N TYR A 316 24.41 4.35 7.76
CA TYR A 316 24.78 3.34 6.78
C TYR A 316 24.40 1.96 7.28
N TYR A 317 24.00 1.08 6.37
CA TYR A 317 23.69 -0.29 6.72
C TYR A 317 23.95 -1.27 5.58
N ILE A 318 24.08 -2.54 5.95
CA ILE A 318 23.99 -3.71 5.07
C ILE A 318 23.09 -4.74 5.72
N GLY A 319 22.27 -5.45 4.95
CA GLY A 319 21.32 -6.39 5.51
C GLY A 319 20.95 -7.52 4.57
N ILE A 320 20.35 -8.54 5.16
CA ILE A 320 19.82 -9.72 4.48
C ILE A 320 18.35 -9.83 4.86
N GLY A 321 17.51 -10.09 3.87
CA GLY A 321 16.07 -10.14 4.07
C GLY A 321 15.37 -11.14 3.17
N ILE A 322 14.09 -11.29 3.44
CA ILE A 322 13.18 -12.15 2.70
C ILE A 322 11.92 -11.38 2.31
N GLY A 323 11.44 -11.63 1.09
CA GLY A 323 10.13 -11.23 0.61
C GLY A 323 9.14 -12.38 0.76
N LEU A 324 7.95 -12.09 1.27
CA LEU A 324 6.86 -13.03 1.48
C LEU A 324 5.72 -12.73 0.51
N TYR A 325 5.25 -13.77 -0.19
CA TYR A 325 4.36 -13.67 -1.34
C TYR A 325 4.83 -12.57 -2.30
N ASP A 326 6.15 -12.54 -2.52
CA ASP A 326 6.86 -11.54 -3.31
C ASP A 326 7.24 -12.16 -4.65
N ARG A 327 6.58 -11.74 -5.74
CA ARG A 327 6.86 -12.24 -7.08
C ARG A 327 7.75 -11.26 -7.81
N LEU A 328 8.93 -11.73 -8.22
CA LEU A 328 9.75 -11.06 -9.22
C LEU A 328 9.29 -11.53 -10.60
N PHE A 329 8.89 -10.59 -11.44
CA PHE A 329 8.46 -10.88 -12.79
C PHE A 329 9.63 -11.00 -13.75
N TYR A 330 9.51 -11.94 -14.65
CA TYR A 330 10.39 -12.09 -15.79
C TYR A 330 10.09 -11.00 -16.83
N ARG A 331 11.10 -10.65 -17.63
CA ARG A 331 11.01 -9.65 -18.68
C ARG A 331 9.95 -10.02 -19.72
N ASP A 332 9.85 -11.29 -20.08
CA ASP A 332 8.82 -11.83 -20.98
C ASP A 332 7.42 -11.93 -20.35
N GLU A 333 7.31 -11.74 -19.02
CA GLU A 333 6.02 -11.58 -18.34
C GLU A 333 5.59 -10.10 -18.29
N LEU A 334 6.45 -9.16 -18.71
CA LEU A 334 6.13 -7.74 -18.76
C LEU A 334 5.40 -7.36 -20.03
N ARG A 335 4.41 -6.49 -19.88
CA ARG A 335 3.54 -6.07 -20.98
C ARG A 335 4.25 -5.31 -22.13
N TYR A 336 5.26 -4.51 -21.82
CA TYR A 336 5.82 -3.54 -22.77
C TYR A 336 7.22 -3.92 -23.27
N ASP A 337 7.52 -5.23 -23.34
CA ASP A 337 8.77 -5.76 -23.89
C ASP A 337 8.56 -6.64 -25.13
#